data_AF-A0A3B8QD92-F1
#
_entry.id   AF-A0A3B8QD92-F1
#
_cell.length_a   1.000
_cell.length_b   1.000
_cell.length_c   1.000
_cell.angle_alpha   90.00
_cell.angle_beta   90.00
_cell.angle_gamma   90.00
#
_symmetry.space_group_name_H-M   'P 1'
#
loop_
_entity.id
_entity.type
_entity.pdbx_description
1 polymer ?
#
loop_
_entity_poly.entity_id
_entity_poly.type
_entity_poly.pdbx_seq_one_letter_code
_entity_poly.pdbx_strand_id
1 'polypeptide(L)'
;MKADRQPIKLALVILGVTTLLIGGVLAQEPNTRQPLEPPDTSSPRATINTLISLTTEGFRYWSSPSGRTYDNLSERAAVARALAYCFDLHDIPPWLRDNVARETAVYLKEIFDRIPMPPPENIPDAEEIAKLPGGLPQWTIPHTEIVLVRLKDGLRAGQYVFSSETDERAREFYLRAEHLPYKAGATVGLYDYFTSEPGWLIPRGFIRVLPDWAKVRWGDHTIWQWVGLVLTLLVATALMIGTYRLGGKVAGTEAGPRYYLGIVFPIIAMLVPGLAAYFHDQGVFITVRLFIAIALALDLISLAARVGVISGVANRLATAVGALSWFRPRSMDAQLIQLVIRVCGVAGAVIAILEGGHYLGVPLT
;
A
#
# COMPACT_ATOMS: atom_id res chain seq x y z
N MET A 1 11.02 1.12 -47.36
CA MET A 1 10.25 0.16 -46.53
C MET A 1 11.16 -0.47 -45.46
N LYS A 2 11.49 0.23 -44.36
CA LYS A 2 12.22 -0.35 -43.20
C LYS A 2 12.24 0.48 -41.90
N ALA A 3 11.51 1.60 -41.78
CA ALA A 3 11.69 2.54 -40.66
C ALA A 3 10.69 2.43 -39.49
N ASP A 4 9.62 1.63 -39.58
CA ASP A 4 8.46 1.81 -38.67
C ASP A 4 8.28 0.73 -37.58
N ARG A 5 9.24 -0.19 -37.42
CA ARG A 5 9.13 -1.30 -36.45
C ARG A 5 9.76 -1.01 -35.07
N GLN A 6 10.52 0.06 -34.91
CA GLN A 6 11.20 0.34 -33.65
C GLN A 6 10.29 0.81 -32.50
N PRO A 7 9.30 1.70 -32.70
CA PRO A 7 8.50 2.18 -31.57
C PRO A 7 7.54 1.12 -31.02
N ILE A 8 7.04 0.23 -31.89
CA ILE A 8 6.19 -0.91 -31.49
C ILE A 8 6.99 -1.93 -30.69
N LYS A 9 8.25 -2.21 -31.10
CA LYS A 9 9.15 -3.06 -30.31
C LYS A 9 9.47 -2.47 -28.95
N LEU A 10 9.66 -1.15 -28.85
CA LEU A 10 9.90 -0.49 -27.57
C LEU A 10 8.67 -0.54 -26.65
N ALA A 11 7.47 -0.32 -27.18
CA ALA A 11 6.22 -0.46 -26.43
C ALA A 11 5.98 -1.91 -25.98
N LEU A 12 6.31 -2.90 -26.81
CA LEU A 12 6.24 -4.33 -26.45
C LEU A 12 7.29 -4.73 -25.42
N VAL A 13 8.48 -4.13 -25.44
CA VAL A 13 9.51 -4.34 -24.40
C VAL A 13 9.06 -3.73 -23.08
N ILE A 14 8.48 -2.54 -23.08
CA ILE A 14 7.91 -1.91 -21.87
C ILE A 14 6.74 -2.75 -21.34
N LEU A 15 5.85 -3.23 -22.21
CA LEU A 15 4.74 -4.12 -21.84
C LEU A 15 5.23 -5.48 -21.29
N GLY A 16 6.32 -6.01 -21.87
CA GLY A 16 6.99 -7.24 -21.44
C GLY A 16 7.63 -7.10 -20.06
N VAL A 17 8.28 -5.96 -19.79
CA VAL A 17 8.84 -5.64 -18.47
C VAL A 17 7.72 -5.48 -17.43
N THR A 18 6.56 -4.91 -17.80
CA THR A 18 5.40 -4.82 -16.90
C THR A 18 4.70 -6.17 -16.66
N THR A 19 4.76 -7.12 -17.59
CA THR A 19 4.17 -8.46 -17.41
C THR A 19 5.09 -9.43 -16.67
N LEU A 20 6.41 -9.29 -16.81
CA LEU A 20 7.39 -10.04 -16.02
C LEU A 20 7.37 -9.69 -14.52
N LEU A 21 6.88 -8.50 -14.16
CA LEU A 21 6.64 -8.10 -12.76
C LEU A 21 5.38 -8.75 -12.14
N ILE A 22 4.51 -9.38 -12.94
CA ILE A 22 3.26 -10.01 -12.49
C ILE A 22 3.41 -11.54 -12.33
N GLY A 23 4.47 -12.14 -12.87
CA GLY A 23 4.64 -13.60 -13.00
C GLY A 23 5.22 -14.34 -11.79
N GLY A 24 5.51 -13.67 -10.68
CA GLY A 24 6.00 -14.31 -9.46
C GLY A 24 4.85 -14.67 -8.53
N VAL A 25 4.02 -15.65 -8.89
CA VAL A 25 3.03 -16.23 -7.96
C VAL A 25 3.08 -17.73 -8.17
N LEU A 26 2.98 -18.48 -7.06
CA LEU A 26 2.94 -19.94 -6.94
C LEU A 26 4.28 -20.61 -6.61
N ALA A 27 4.71 -20.43 -5.36
CA ALA A 27 5.12 -21.53 -4.48
C ALA A 27 5.23 -20.97 -3.05
N GLN A 28 4.34 -21.38 -2.15
CA GLN A 28 4.47 -21.13 -0.71
C GLN A 28 4.76 -22.46 -0.02
N GLU A 29 5.87 -22.51 0.71
CA GLU A 29 6.15 -23.55 1.70
C GLU A 29 5.36 -23.28 3.00
N PRO A 30 5.07 -24.30 3.81
CA PRO A 30 4.12 -24.20 4.91
C PRO A 30 4.69 -23.47 6.14
N ASN A 31 3.85 -22.58 6.68
CA ASN A 31 4.07 -21.80 7.89
C ASN A 31 3.96 -22.70 9.15
N THR A 32 4.78 -22.44 10.18
CA THR A 32 4.73 -23.14 11.47
C THR A 32 3.59 -22.66 12.38
N ARG A 33 2.92 -21.54 12.07
CA ARG A 33 1.63 -21.16 12.68
C ARG A 33 0.49 -21.89 12.01
N GLN A 34 -0.49 -22.37 12.78
CA GLN A 34 -1.76 -22.81 12.21
C GLN A 34 -2.36 -21.63 11.41
N PRO A 35 -2.51 -21.74 10.07
CA PRO A 35 -2.78 -20.57 9.22
C PRO A 35 -4.08 -19.82 9.53
N LEU A 36 -4.98 -20.43 10.30
CA LEU A 36 -6.29 -19.92 10.66
C LEU A 36 -6.43 -19.55 12.14
N GLU A 37 -5.39 -19.76 12.96
CA GLU A 37 -5.42 -19.40 14.38
C GLU A 37 -5.29 -17.88 14.53
N PRO A 38 -6.32 -17.18 15.07
CA PRO A 38 -6.23 -15.74 15.26
C PRO A 38 -5.28 -15.40 16.41
N PRO A 39 -4.64 -14.22 16.38
CA PRO A 39 -3.86 -13.74 17.53
C PRO A 39 -4.72 -13.61 18.77
N ASP A 40 -4.16 -13.90 19.95
CA ASP A 40 -4.88 -13.77 21.21
C ASP A 40 -5.00 -12.30 21.61
N THR A 41 -6.23 -11.80 21.57
CA THR A 41 -6.63 -10.46 22.00
C THR A 41 -7.74 -10.53 23.05
N SER A 42 -7.82 -11.62 23.80
CA SER A 42 -8.91 -11.89 24.75
C SER A 42 -8.91 -10.99 26.00
N SER A 43 -7.76 -10.40 26.32
CA SER A 43 -7.55 -9.49 27.45
C SER A 43 -6.51 -8.41 27.13
N PRO A 44 -6.43 -7.32 27.91
CA PRO A 44 -5.34 -6.35 27.78
C PRO A 44 -3.95 -7.01 27.89
N ARG A 45 -3.79 -7.96 28.82
CA ARG A 45 -2.55 -8.73 29.01
C ARG A 45 -2.21 -9.55 27.75
N ALA A 46 -3.17 -10.31 27.22
CA ALA A 46 -3.00 -11.10 26.01
C ALA A 46 -2.62 -10.23 24.81
N THR A 47 -3.31 -9.11 24.61
CA THR A 47 -3.10 -8.19 23.48
C THR A 47 -1.69 -7.59 23.50
N ILE A 48 -1.22 -7.14 24.67
CA ILE A 48 0.13 -6.59 24.83
C ILE A 48 1.19 -7.67 24.54
N ASN A 49 1.01 -8.88 25.08
CA ASN A 49 1.92 -10.00 24.85
C ASN A 49 1.98 -10.39 23.36
N THR A 50 0.82 -10.44 22.71
CA THR A 50 0.69 -10.68 21.28
C THR A 50 1.43 -9.62 20.47
N LEU A 51 1.24 -8.33 20.77
CA LEU A 51 1.96 -7.24 20.10
C LEU A 51 3.48 -7.36 20.30
N ILE A 52 3.95 -7.60 21.52
CA ILE A 52 5.37 -7.77 21.85
C ILE A 52 5.97 -8.95 21.08
N SER A 53 5.27 -10.09 21.05
CA SER A 53 5.71 -11.30 20.36
C SER A 53 5.82 -11.08 18.84
N LEU A 54 4.77 -10.52 18.23
CA LEU A 54 4.71 -10.28 16.79
C LEU A 54 5.72 -9.22 16.33
N THR A 55 5.93 -8.16 17.11
CA THR A 55 6.96 -7.14 16.80
C THR A 55 8.37 -7.68 16.95
N THR A 56 8.62 -8.53 17.96
CA THR A 56 9.90 -9.23 18.12
C THR A 56 10.15 -10.20 16.97
N GLU A 57 9.11 -10.88 16.48
CA GLU A 57 9.21 -11.68 15.27
C GLU A 57 9.49 -10.83 14.03
N GLY A 58 8.77 -9.73 13.84
CA GLY A 58 9.00 -8.76 12.78
C GLY A 58 10.45 -8.26 12.74
N PHE A 59 10.99 -7.94 13.92
CA PHE A 59 12.37 -7.50 14.09
C PHE A 59 13.40 -8.49 13.58
N ARG A 60 13.16 -9.81 13.73
CA ARG A 60 14.09 -10.83 13.22
C ARG A 60 14.27 -10.70 11.72
N TYR A 61 13.22 -10.38 10.97
CA TYR A 61 13.35 -10.15 9.52
C TYR A 61 14.14 -8.89 9.20
N TRP A 62 13.87 -7.78 9.91
CA TRP A 62 14.52 -6.49 9.64
C TRP A 62 15.99 -6.45 10.05
N SER A 63 16.33 -7.12 11.15
CA SER A 63 17.72 -7.24 11.62
C SER A 63 18.50 -8.38 10.94
N SER A 64 17.84 -9.41 10.38
CA SER A 64 18.50 -10.54 9.69
C SER A 64 19.48 -10.06 8.63
N PRO A 65 20.64 -10.70 8.40
CA PRO A 65 21.64 -10.23 7.43
C PRO A 65 21.11 -10.01 6.00
N SER A 66 20.14 -10.82 5.56
CA SER A 66 19.46 -10.73 4.26
C SER A 66 18.43 -9.60 4.19
N GLY A 67 17.83 -9.22 5.33
CA GLY A 67 16.80 -8.19 5.40
C GLY A 67 15.47 -8.65 4.78
N ARG A 68 14.76 -7.73 4.13
CA ARG A 68 13.49 -8.03 3.46
C ARG A 68 13.75 -8.61 2.09
N THR A 69 13.28 -9.83 1.85
CA THR A 69 13.43 -10.52 0.57
C THR A 69 12.05 -10.95 0.06
N TYR A 70 12.02 -11.41 -1.19
CA TYR A 70 10.82 -12.01 -1.74
C TYR A 70 10.44 -13.30 -0.99
N ASP A 71 11.42 -14.11 -0.61
CA ASP A 71 11.20 -15.40 0.07
C ASP A 71 10.50 -15.26 1.43
N ASN A 72 10.84 -14.22 2.21
CA ASN A 72 10.23 -13.96 3.51
C ASN A 72 9.02 -13.01 3.45
N LEU A 73 8.54 -12.66 2.25
CA LEU A 73 7.42 -11.73 2.07
C LEU A 73 6.13 -12.27 2.70
N SER A 74 5.85 -13.57 2.52
CA SER A 74 4.63 -14.20 3.01
C SER A 74 4.56 -14.24 4.54
N GLU A 75 5.69 -14.56 5.20
CA GLU A 75 5.83 -14.58 6.65
C GLU A 75 5.69 -13.18 7.23
N ARG A 76 6.37 -12.18 6.64
CA ARG A 76 6.22 -10.77 7.01
C ARG A 76 4.79 -10.28 6.86
N ALA A 77 4.12 -10.65 5.78
CA ALA A 77 2.73 -10.29 5.55
C ALA A 77 1.81 -10.95 6.58
N ALA A 78 2.09 -12.19 6.99
CA ALA A 78 1.36 -12.86 8.05
C ALA A 78 1.53 -12.14 9.41
N VAL A 79 2.75 -11.68 9.74
CA VAL A 79 2.98 -10.86 10.94
C VAL A 79 2.22 -9.54 10.86
N ALA A 80 2.25 -8.84 9.73
CA ALA A 80 1.54 -7.58 9.56
C ALA A 80 0.01 -7.75 9.72
N ARG A 81 -0.57 -8.78 9.09
CA ARG A 81 -1.98 -9.12 9.26
C ARG A 81 -2.33 -9.48 10.71
N ALA A 82 -1.47 -10.24 11.38
CA ALA A 82 -1.67 -10.57 12.79
C ALA A 82 -1.59 -9.33 13.69
N LEU A 83 -0.67 -8.39 13.41
CA LEU A 83 -0.58 -7.12 14.12
C LEU A 83 -1.86 -6.30 13.97
N ALA A 84 -2.53 -6.34 12.81
CA ALA A 84 -3.80 -5.64 12.61
C ALA A 84 -4.92 -6.10 13.58
N TYR A 85 -4.81 -7.30 14.16
CA TYR A 85 -5.73 -7.71 15.23
C TYR A 85 -5.50 -6.95 16.53
N CYS A 86 -4.32 -6.38 16.78
CA CYS A 86 -4.07 -5.65 18.02
C CYS A 86 -4.72 -4.26 18.04
N PHE A 87 -5.24 -3.75 16.92
CA PHE A 87 -5.69 -2.37 16.79
C PHE A 87 -7.15 -2.27 16.35
N ASP A 88 -7.82 -1.20 16.78
CA ASP A 88 -9.08 -0.76 16.19
C ASP A 88 -8.78 0.09 14.95
N LEU A 89 -9.02 -0.47 13.77
CA LEU A 89 -8.70 0.12 12.46
C LEU A 89 -9.96 0.29 11.59
N HIS A 90 -11.13 0.47 12.21
CA HIS A 90 -12.40 0.53 11.50
C HIS A 90 -12.50 1.74 10.56
N ASP A 91 -11.89 2.85 10.95
CA ASP A 91 -11.76 4.11 10.23
C ASP A 91 -10.64 4.10 9.17
N ILE A 92 -9.69 3.15 9.27
CA ILE A 92 -8.61 2.99 8.30
C ILE A 92 -9.09 2.20 7.07
N PRO A 93 -8.83 2.69 5.83
CA PRO A 93 -9.14 1.96 4.60
C PRO A 93 -8.48 0.56 4.57
N PRO A 94 -9.19 -0.49 4.10
CA PRO A 94 -8.69 -1.87 4.16
C PRO A 94 -7.29 -2.09 3.57
N TRP A 95 -6.95 -1.39 2.48
CA TRP A 95 -5.66 -1.53 1.81
C TRP A 95 -4.48 -0.95 2.60
N LEU A 96 -4.75 -0.14 3.63
CA LEU A 96 -3.75 0.56 4.44
C LEU A 96 -3.58 -0.06 5.84
N ARG A 97 -4.54 -0.87 6.30
CA ARG A 97 -4.59 -1.41 7.67
C ARG A 97 -3.31 -2.15 8.08
N ASP A 98 -2.79 -3.02 7.22
CA ASP A 98 -1.57 -3.80 7.52
C ASP A 98 -0.34 -2.89 7.66
N ASN A 99 -0.31 -1.75 6.96
CA ASN A 99 0.79 -0.79 7.04
C ASN A 99 0.70 0.05 8.31
N VAL A 100 -0.49 0.59 8.61
CA VAL A 100 -0.78 1.32 9.85
C VAL A 100 -0.48 0.44 11.07
N ALA A 101 -1.10 -0.75 11.15
CA ALA A 101 -0.89 -1.68 12.25
C ALA A 101 0.58 -2.00 12.52
N ARG A 102 1.34 -2.25 11.44
CA ARG A 102 2.77 -2.58 11.54
C ARG A 102 3.59 -1.40 12.04
N GLU A 103 3.36 -0.19 11.53
CA GLU A 103 4.09 1.00 11.94
C GLU A 103 3.73 1.41 13.38
N THR A 104 2.44 1.42 13.72
CA THR A 104 1.94 1.68 15.07
C THR A 104 2.48 0.67 16.08
N ALA A 105 2.53 -0.62 15.72
CA ALA A 105 3.12 -1.63 16.59
C ALA A 105 4.61 -1.39 16.85
N VAL A 106 5.37 -0.90 15.87
CA VAL A 106 6.77 -0.53 16.06
C VAL A 106 6.89 0.64 17.06
N TYR A 107 6.07 1.69 16.93
CA TYR A 107 6.06 2.79 17.89
C TYR A 107 5.72 2.32 19.31
N LEU A 108 4.65 1.53 19.47
CA LEU A 108 4.25 0.99 20.79
C LEU A 108 5.33 0.09 21.38
N LYS A 109 5.95 -0.78 20.58
CA LYS A 109 7.03 -1.66 21.06
C LYS A 109 8.24 -0.87 21.53
N GLU A 110 8.64 0.17 20.79
CA GLU A 110 9.72 1.07 21.20
C GLU A 110 9.39 1.81 22.50
N ILE A 111 8.14 2.23 22.70
CA ILE A 111 7.68 2.83 23.96
C ILE A 111 7.79 1.80 25.09
N PHE A 112 7.21 0.61 24.92
CA PHE A 112 7.19 -0.45 25.94
C PHE A 112 8.59 -0.95 26.31
N ASP A 113 9.56 -0.82 25.42
CA ASP A 113 10.96 -1.17 25.67
C ASP A 113 11.73 -0.11 26.48
N ARG A 114 11.16 1.07 26.71
CA ARG A 114 11.78 2.19 27.44
C ARG A 114 11.04 2.58 28.71
N ILE A 115 9.71 2.65 28.67
CA ILE A 115 8.92 3.07 29.83
C ILE A 115 8.78 1.92 30.83
N PRO A 116 8.61 2.19 32.14
CA PRO A 116 8.22 1.16 33.10
C PRO A 116 6.83 0.62 32.72
N MET A 117 6.74 -0.70 32.52
CA MET A 117 5.46 -1.38 32.33
C MET A 117 4.99 -1.93 33.67
N PRO A 118 3.68 -1.95 33.94
CA PRO A 118 3.16 -2.65 35.11
C PRO A 118 3.60 -4.13 35.09
N PRO A 119 3.86 -4.73 36.27
CA PRO A 119 4.08 -6.18 36.37
C PRO A 119 2.94 -6.95 35.69
N PRO A 120 3.21 -8.10 35.05
CA PRO A 120 2.20 -8.86 34.31
C PRO A 120 0.94 -9.16 35.13
N GLU A 121 1.10 -9.42 36.44
CA GLU A 121 0.01 -9.72 37.36
C GLU A 121 -0.93 -8.53 37.58
N ASN A 122 -0.45 -7.31 37.33
CA ASN A 122 -1.23 -6.07 37.45
C ASN A 122 -1.87 -5.62 36.13
N ILE A 123 -1.64 -6.35 35.03
CA ILE A 123 -2.32 -6.11 33.75
C ILE A 123 -3.56 -7.02 33.71
N PRO A 124 -4.78 -6.51 33.52
CA PRO A 124 -5.98 -7.33 33.57
C PRO A 124 -5.97 -8.49 32.59
N ASP A 125 -6.32 -9.69 33.09
CA ASP A 125 -6.48 -10.89 32.26
C ASP A 125 -7.93 -11.30 32.03
N ALA A 126 -8.15 -12.25 31.10
CA ALA A 126 -9.46 -12.75 30.75
C ALA A 126 -10.22 -13.31 31.97
N GLU A 127 -9.53 -14.06 32.84
CA GLU A 127 -10.12 -14.63 34.06
C GLU A 127 -10.53 -13.57 35.09
N GLU A 128 -9.73 -12.50 35.22
CA GLU A 128 -10.01 -11.38 36.13
C GLU A 128 -11.18 -10.54 35.60
N ILE A 129 -11.18 -10.27 34.30
CA ILE A 129 -12.24 -9.56 33.60
C ILE A 129 -13.57 -10.32 33.69
N ALA A 130 -13.55 -11.65 33.57
CA ALA A 130 -14.75 -12.49 33.67
C ALA A 130 -15.44 -12.40 35.04
N LYS A 131 -14.69 -12.02 36.10
CA LYS A 131 -15.23 -11.82 37.45
C LYS A 131 -15.85 -10.42 37.64
N LEU A 132 -15.60 -9.47 36.73
CA LEU A 132 -16.15 -8.13 36.81
C LEU A 132 -17.57 -8.08 36.23
N PRO A 133 -18.56 -7.51 36.94
CA PRO A 133 -19.90 -7.34 36.41
C PRO A 133 -19.87 -6.38 35.21
N GLY A 134 -20.21 -6.90 34.02
CA GLY A 134 -20.15 -6.15 32.75
C GLY A 134 -18.78 -6.20 32.05
N GLY A 135 -17.79 -6.88 32.63
CA GLY A 135 -16.41 -6.93 32.10
C GLY A 135 -15.66 -5.61 32.23
N LEU A 136 -14.59 -5.45 31.46
CA LEU A 136 -13.76 -4.25 31.44
C LEU A 136 -13.92 -3.54 30.08
N PRO A 137 -14.63 -2.41 29.99
CA PRO A 137 -14.88 -1.76 28.70
C PRO A 137 -13.62 -1.14 28.10
N GLN A 138 -12.72 -0.65 28.95
CA GLN A 138 -11.46 -0.05 28.55
C GLN A 138 -10.42 -0.22 29.66
N TRP A 139 -9.15 -0.21 29.29
CA TRP A 139 -8.03 -0.20 30.21
C TRP A 139 -6.92 0.69 29.68
N THR A 140 -6.41 1.58 30.53
CA THR A 140 -5.31 2.49 30.19
C THR A 140 -4.04 1.98 30.84
N ILE A 141 -2.95 1.92 30.06
CA ILE A 141 -1.64 1.57 30.62
C ILE A 141 -1.26 2.65 31.65
N PRO A 142 -0.94 2.29 32.91
CA PRO A 142 -0.63 3.25 33.97
C PRO A 142 0.42 4.28 33.55
N HIS A 143 0.19 5.54 33.92
CA HIS A 143 1.07 6.68 33.61
C HIS A 143 1.24 6.96 32.10
N THR A 144 0.29 6.53 31.28
CA THR A 144 0.26 6.82 29.83
C THR A 144 -1.14 7.20 29.38
N GLU A 145 -1.23 7.68 28.14
CA GLU A 145 -2.49 7.91 27.42
C GLU A 145 -2.81 6.73 26.47
N ILE A 146 -2.10 5.59 26.60
CA ILE A 146 -2.26 4.42 25.73
C ILE A 146 -3.41 3.56 26.25
N VAL A 147 -4.46 3.40 25.44
CA VAL A 147 -5.73 2.78 25.84
C VAL A 147 -6.01 1.53 25.02
N LEU A 148 -6.39 0.46 25.71
CA LEU A 148 -7.03 -0.70 25.11
C LEU A 148 -8.53 -0.64 25.36
N VAL A 149 -9.33 -0.83 24.31
CA VAL A 149 -10.79 -0.83 24.35
C VAL A 149 -11.32 -2.22 24.02
N ARG A 150 -12.45 -2.59 24.61
CA ARG A 150 -13.17 -3.81 24.27
C ARG A 150 -14.12 -3.55 23.11
N LEU A 151 -13.94 -4.26 22.00
CA LEU A 151 -14.82 -4.16 20.83
C LEU A 151 -16.26 -4.55 21.20
N LYS A 152 -17.23 -3.70 20.84
CA LYS A 152 -18.65 -3.93 21.16
C LYS A 152 -19.38 -4.75 20.11
N ASP A 153 -19.02 -4.56 18.84
CA ASP A 153 -19.76 -5.08 17.70
C ASP A 153 -18.84 -5.83 16.71
N GLY A 154 -19.46 -6.53 15.77
CA GLY A 154 -18.78 -7.26 14.70
C GLY A 154 -18.27 -8.64 15.11
N LEU A 155 -17.58 -9.32 14.19
CA LEU A 155 -17.08 -10.70 14.37
C LEU A 155 -16.03 -10.82 15.49
N ARG A 156 -15.45 -9.70 15.91
CA ARG A 156 -14.41 -9.62 16.94
C ARG A 156 -14.94 -8.99 18.24
N ALA A 157 -16.25 -8.87 18.39
CA ALA A 157 -16.87 -8.36 19.62
C ALA A 157 -16.34 -9.12 20.85
N GLY A 158 -16.04 -8.37 21.90
CA GLY A 158 -15.49 -8.87 23.15
C GLY A 158 -13.96 -8.92 23.22
N GLN A 159 -13.25 -8.80 22.10
CA GLN A 159 -11.77 -8.73 22.06
C GLN A 159 -11.28 -7.33 22.49
N TYR A 160 -10.07 -7.26 23.03
CA TYR A 160 -9.38 -6.03 23.42
C TYR A 160 -8.39 -5.60 22.35
N VAL A 161 -8.43 -4.33 21.98
CA VAL A 161 -7.53 -3.76 20.96
C VAL A 161 -7.08 -2.38 21.41
N PHE A 162 -5.91 -1.93 20.95
CA PHE A 162 -5.50 -0.53 21.09
C PHE A 162 -6.51 0.36 20.36
N SER A 163 -6.95 1.43 21.02
CA SER A 163 -7.95 2.35 20.47
C SER A 163 -7.44 3.07 19.21
N SER A 164 -8.36 3.54 18.37
CA SER A 164 -8.02 4.41 17.23
C SER A 164 -7.24 5.66 17.68
N GLU A 165 -7.61 6.27 18.81
CA GLU A 165 -6.84 7.40 19.38
C GLU A 165 -5.39 7.02 19.72
N THR A 166 -5.17 5.80 20.24
CA THR A 166 -3.81 5.30 20.50
C THR A 166 -3.04 5.13 19.20
N ASP A 167 -3.69 4.60 18.15
CA ASP A 167 -3.10 4.44 16.82
C ASP A 167 -2.66 5.79 16.23
N GLU A 168 -3.56 6.78 16.21
CA GLU A 168 -3.31 8.13 15.69
C GLU A 168 -2.15 8.83 16.41
N ARG A 169 -2.02 8.63 17.73
CA ARG A 169 -1.03 9.32 18.57
C ARG A 169 0.23 8.50 18.83
N ALA A 170 0.32 7.26 18.35
CA ALA A 170 1.45 6.36 18.66
C ALA A 170 2.81 6.96 18.28
N ARG A 171 2.91 7.63 17.12
CA ARG A 171 4.14 8.31 16.70
C ARG A 171 4.53 9.44 17.66
N GLU A 172 3.55 10.23 18.09
CA GLU A 172 3.78 11.32 19.04
C GLU A 172 4.30 10.76 20.38
N PHE A 173 3.66 9.71 20.89
CA PHE A 173 4.09 9.04 22.12
C PHE A 173 5.51 8.47 22.00
N TYR A 174 5.85 7.89 20.84
CA TYR A 174 7.19 7.38 20.58
C TYR A 174 8.22 8.51 20.64
N LEU A 175 8.00 9.64 19.96
CA LEU A 175 8.92 10.78 20.01
C LEU A 175 9.09 11.35 21.42
N ARG A 176 8.05 11.32 22.25
CA ARG A 176 8.15 11.71 23.67
C ARG A 176 9.02 10.73 24.47
N ALA A 177 9.01 9.44 24.12
CA ALA A 177 9.72 8.39 24.85
C ALA A 177 11.11 8.06 24.28
N GLU A 178 11.43 8.44 23.03
CA GLU A 178 12.61 7.95 22.30
C GLU A 178 13.95 8.21 23.00
N HIS A 179 14.02 9.31 23.76
CA HIS A 179 15.21 9.75 24.50
C HIS A 179 15.51 8.90 25.74
N LEU A 180 14.55 8.10 26.21
CA LEU A 180 14.73 7.23 27.37
C LEU A 180 15.61 6.02 26.99
N PRO A 181 16.44 5.52 27.91
CA PRO A 181 17.26 4.34 27.66
C PRO A 181 16.40 3.09 27.49
N TYR A 182 16.86 2.17 26.66
CA TYR A 182 16.26 0.84 26.53
C TYR A 182 16.42 0.04 27.83
N LYS A 183 15.39 -0.72 28.20
CA LYS A 183 15.42 -1.69 29.31
C LYS A 183 16.18 -2.96 28.93
N ALA A 184 16.55 -3.76 29.94
CA ALA A 184 17.11 -5.09 29.71
C ALA A 184 16.12 -5.99 28.97
N GLY A 185 16.60 -6.76 27.99
CA GLY A 185 15.77 -7.63 27.15
C GLY A 185 14.97 -6.91 26.05
N ALA A 186 15.16 -5.59 25.89
CA ALA A 186 14.52 -4.80 24.84
C ALA A 186 15.01 -5.15 23.43
N THR A 187 14.21 -4.79 22.44
CA THR A 187 14.52 -4.93 21.01
C THR A 187 15.21 -3.66 20.51
N VAL A 188 16.50 -3.51 20.84
CA VAL A 188 17.27 -2.29 20.61
C VAL A 188 17.31 -1.92 19.12
N GLY A 189 16.93 -0.68 18.81
CA GLY A 189 16.95 -0.12 17.45
C GLY A 189 15.85 -0.62 16.53
N LEU A 190 14.77 -1.23 17.05
CA LEU A 190 13.66 -1.76 16.25
C LEU A 190 13.15 -0.74 15.23
N TYR A 191 12.91 0.50 15.64
CA TYR A 191 12.46 1.57 14.74
C TYR A 191 13.49 1.97 13.69
N ASP A 192 14.78 2.01 14.05
CA ASP A 192 15.85 2.31 13.11
C ASP A 192 15.96 1.24 12.03
N TYR A 193 15.94 -0.04 12.41
CA TYR A 193 15.91 -1.15 11.46
C TYR A 193 14.63 -1.14 10.62
N PHE A 194 13.49 -0.82 11.23
CA PHE A 194 12.22 -0.76 10.51
C PHE A 194 12.23 0.32 9.41
N THR A 195 12.71 1.52 9.72
CA THR A 195 12.65 2.69 8.81
C THR A 195 13.80 2.77 7.83
N SER A 196 14.99 2.26 8.19
CA SER A 196 16.20 2.41 7.36
C SER A 196 16.38 1.30 6.33
N GLU A 197 15.80 0.14 6.57
CA GLU A 197 15.90 -1.00 5.66
C GLU A 197 15.07 -0.77 4.39
N PRO A 198 15.57 -1.13 3.20
CA PRO A 198 14.75 -1.15 2.00
C PRO A 198 13.66 -2.22 2.09
N GLY A 199 12.66 -2.10 1.22
CA GLY A 199 11.76 -3.20 0.91
C GLY A 199 12.41 -4.25 0.01
N TRP A 200 11.66 -5.29 -0.37
CA TRP A 200 12.22 -6.45 -1.07
C TRP A 200 12.64 -6.17 -2.53
N LEU A 201 12.12 -5.10 -3.14
CA LEU A 201 12.48 -4.72 -4.52
C LEU A 201 13.88 -4.11 -4.64
N ILE A 202 14.46 -3.63 -3.53
CA ILE A 202 15.80 -3.04 -3.51
C ILE A 202 16.71 -3.95 -2.68
N PRO A 203 17.73 -4.59 -3.29
CA PRO A 203 18.63 -5.47 -2.56
C PRO A 203 19.32 -4.73 -1.41
N ARG A 204 19.26 -5.27 -0.19
CA ARG A 204 19.91 -4.66 0.98
C ARG A 204 21.40 -4.39 0.77
N GLY A 205 22.09 -5.27 0.03
CA GLY A 205 23.49 -5.10 -0.32
C GLY A 205 23.78 -3.80 -1.07
N PHE A 206 22.85 -3.35 -1.93
CA PHE A 206 22.97 -2.09 -2.64
C PHE A 206 22.98 -0.89 -1.68
N ILE A 207 22.06 -0.89 -0.69
CA ILE A 207 21.97 0.17 0.32
C ILE A 207 23.19 0.18 1.25
N ARG A 208 23.73 -0.99 1.60
CA ARG A 208 24.92 -1.08 2.47
C ARG A 208 26.17 -0.45 1.87
N VAL A 209 26.34 -0.53 0.54
CA VAL A 209 27.49 0.03 -0.18
C VAL A 209 27.35 1.55 -0.36
N LEU A 210 26.17 2.12 -0.12
CA LEU A 210 26.00 3.57 -0.19
C LEU A 210 26.88 4.28 0.85
N PRO A 211 27.38 5.49 0.51
CA PRO A 211 28.10 6.33 1.46
C PRO A 211 27.29 6.60 2.73
N ASP A 212 27.98 6.83 3.85
CA ASP A 212 27.32 7.02 5.15
C ASP A 212 26.34 8.19 5.16
N TRP A 213 26.66 9.29 4.46
CA TRP A 213 25.75 10.43 4.32
C TRP A 213 24.39 10.04 3.71
N ALA A 214 24.33 9.03 2.84
CA ALA A 214 23.07 8.60 2.22
C ALA A 214 22.20 7.77 3.16
N LYS A 215 22.81 7.17 4.19
CA LYS A 215 22.13 6.36 5.22
C LYS A 215 21.72 7.19 6.44
N VAL A 216 22.19 8.44 6.54
CA VAL A 216 21.75 9.37 7.60
C VAL A 216 20.24 9.61 7.48
N ARG A 217 19.59 9.65 8.63
CA ARG A 217 18.15 9.91 8.76
C ARG A 217 17.86 11.41 8.79
N TRP A 218 16.84 11.81 8.03
CA TRP A 218 16.24 13.12 8.09
C TRP A 218 14.72 12.96 8.23
N GLY A 219 14.23 13.20 9.45
CA GLY A 219 12.86 12.88 9.85
C GLY A 219 12.65 11.37 10.03
N ASP A 220 11.56 10.85 9.48
CA ASP A 220 11.19 9.43 9.60
C ASP A 220 11.89 8.54 8.56
N HIS A 221 12.72 9.10 7.69
CA HIS A 221 13.34 8.42 6.55
C HIS A 221 14.82 8.75 6.41
N THR A 222 15.54 7.90 5.68
CA THR A 222 16.94 8.11 5.28
C THR A 222 17.06 8.98 4.03
N ILE A 223 18.22 9.62 3.82
CA ILE A 223 18.47 10.46 2.64
C ILE A 223 18.31 9.66 1.34
N TRP A 224 18.76 8.40 1.29
CA TRP A 224 18.59 7.58 0.09
C TRP A 224 17.11 7.31 -0.23
N GLN A 225 16.24 7.18 0.78
CA GLN A 225 14.79 7.03 0.56
C GLN A 225 14.17 8.28 -0.03
N TRP A 226 14.60 9.47 0.41
CA TRP A 226 14.18 10.74 -0.20
C TRP A 226 14.62 10.86 -1.65
N VAL A 227 15.86 10.47 -1.95
CA VAL A 227 16.37 10.43 -3.33
C VAL A 227 15.59 9.41 -4.17
N GLY A 228 15.33 8.22 -3.62
CA GLY A 228 14.53 7.18 -4.26
C GLY A 228 13.10 7.67 -4.55
N LEU A 229 12.49 8.38 -3.61
CA LEU A 229 11.19 9.01 -3.79
C LEU A 229 11.18 9.96 -5.00
N VAL A 230 12.05 10.95 -4.99
CA VAL A 230 12.12 11.97 -6.04
C VAL A 230 12.45 11.33 -7.40
N LEU A 231 13.42 10.41 -7.43
CA LEU A 231 13.83 9.75 -8.67
C LEU A 231 12.70 8.93 -9.29
N THR A 232 11.97 8.15 -8.50
CA THR A 232 10.83 7.38 -8.99
C THR A 232 9.74 8.30 -9.55
N LEU A 233 9.43 9.42 -8.89
CA LEU A 233 8.44 10.38 -9.40
C LEU A 233 8.88 11.05 -10.71
N LEU A 234 10.17 11.41 -10.84
CA LEU A 234 10.72 11.94 -12.08
C LEU A 234 10.67 10.92 -13.22
N VAL A 235 11.06 9.66 -12.95
CA VAL A 235 11.01 8.57 -13.92
C VAL A 235 9.57 8.27 -14.33
N ALA A 236 8.64 8.20 -13.38
CA ALA A 236 7.22 8.00 -13.65
C ALA A 236 6.67 9.11 -14.57
N THR A 237 6.98 10.37 -14.26
CA THR A 237 6.59 11.53 -15.07
C THR A 237 7.17 11.45 -16.48
N ALA A 238 8.48 11.15 -16.60
CA ALA A 238 9.15 11.01 -17.89
C ALA A 238 8.56 9.87 -18.72
N LEU A 239 8.24 8.72 -18.10
CA LEU A 239 7.59 7.59 -18.76
C LEU A 239 6.18 7.95 -19.25
N MET A 240 5.37 8.64 -18.43
CA MET A 240 4.04 9.09 -18.85
C MET A 240 4.12 10.06 -20.03
N ILE A 241 4.98 11.08 -19.96
CA ILE A 241 5.16 12.07 -21.04
C ILE A 241 5.71 11.39 -22.30
N GLY A 242 6.71 10.52 -22.15
CA GLY A 242 7.36 9.81 -23.24
C GLY A 242 6.40 8.88 -23.96
N THR A 243 5.63 8.06 -23.23
CA THR A 243 4.63 7.14 -23.80
C THR A 243 3.52 7.91 -24.50
N TYR A 244 3.00 9.00 -23.89
CA TYR A 244 1.99 9.85 -24.52
C TYR A 244 2.49 10.50 -25.82
N ARG A 245 3.70 11.08 -25.82
CA ARG A 245 4.30 11.70 -27.01
C ARG A 245 4.61 10.70 -28.12
N LEU A 246 5.08 9.50 -27.76
CA LEU A 246 5.29 8.42 -28.74
C LEU A 246 3.97 7.95 -29.32
N GLY A 247 2.94 7.80 -28.48
CA GLY A 247 1.60 7.44 -28.92
C GLY A 247 1.03 8.42 -29.94
N GLY A 248 1.15 9.73 -29.70
CA GLY A 248 0.70 10.75 -30.63
C GLY A 248 1.45 10.75 -31.98
N LYS A 249 2.73 10.35 -32.00
CA LYS A 249 3.52 10.25 -33.24
C LYS A 249 3.25 8.96 -34.02
N VAL A 250 2.95 7.87 -33.32
CA VAL A 250 2.78 6.53 -33.90
C VAL A 250 1.33 6.27 -34.30
N ALA A 251 0.37 6.80 -33.54
CA ALA A 251 -1.04 6.68 -33.86
C ALA A 251 -1.35 7.50 -35.12
N GLY A 252 -1.76 6.82 -36.18
CA GLY A 252 -2.32 7.49 -37.35
C GLY A 252 -3.64 8.17 -36.99
N THR A 253 -3.96 9.26 -37.69
CA THR A 253 -5.26 9.95 -37.60
C THR A 253 -6.35 9.22 -38.37
N GLU A 254 -5.98 8.43 -39.37
CA GLU A 254 -6.89 7.60 -40.15
C GLU A 254 -7.23 6.30 -39.41
N ALA A 255 -8.46 5.81 -39.60
CA ALA A 255 -9.03 4.63 -38.95
C ALA A 255 -8.40 3.29 -39.41
N GLY A 256 -7.07 3.19 -39.42
CA GLY A 256 -6.27 2.01 -39.73
C GLY A 256 -5.64 1.35 -38.50
N PRO A 257 -4.84 0.28 -38.67
CA PRO A 257 -4.27 -0.50 -37.57
C PRO A 257 -3.47 0.34 -36.56
N ARG A 258 -2.75 1.38 -37.02
CA ARG A 258 -1.98 2.27 -36.14
C ARG A 258 -2.85 3.11 -35.20
N TYR A 259 -4.05 3.51 -35.61
CA TYR A 259 -4.99 4.27 -34.77
C TYR A 259 -5.49 3.42 -33.59
N TYR A 260 -5.84 2.16 -33.85
CA TYR A 260 -6.30 1.22 -32.84
C TYR A 260 -5.16 0.79 -31.91
N LEU A 261 -3.98 0.44 -32.46
CA LEU A 261 -2.79 0.11 -31.65
C LEU A 261 -2.29 1.31 -30.81
N GLY A 262 -2.60 2.53 -31.23
CA GLY A 262 -2.26 3.75 -30.50
C GLY A 262 -2.82 3.81 -29.07
N ILE A 263 -3.88 3.05 -28.73
CA ILE A 263 -4.44 3.01 -27.37
C ILE A 263 -3.50 2.34 -26.35
N VAL A 264 -2.54 1.53 -26.81
CA VAL A 264 -1.57 0.87 -25.93
C VAL A 264 -0.74 1.89 -25.15
N PHE A 265 -0.40 3.03 -25.75
CA PHE A 265 0.41 4.07 -25.11
C PHE A 265 -0.27 4.73 -23.90
N PRO A 266 -1.51 5.26 -23.98
CA PRO A 266 -2.21 5.79 -22.82
C PRO A 266 -2.54 4.70 -21.79
N ILE A 267 -2.74 3.44 -22.20
CA ILE A 267 -2.88 2.32 -21.24
C ILE A 267 -1.58 2.13 -20.45
N ILE A 268 -0.42 2.12 -21.11
CA ILE A 268 0.88 2.04 -20.40
C ILE A 268 1.03 3.24 -19.45
N ALA A 269 0.76 4.45 -19.93
CA ALA A 269 0.85 5.66 -19.10
C ALA A 269 -0.08 5.61 -17.87
N MET A 270 -1.26 5.01 -18.00
CA MET A 270 -2.23 4.82 -16.91
C MET A 270 -1.72 3.87 -15.82
N LEU A 271 -0.88 2.88 -16.17
CA LEU A 271 -0.34 1.92 -15.20
C LEU A 271 0.84 2.49 -14.39
N VAL A 272 1.58 3.46 -14.95
CA VAL A 272 2.81 4.01 -14.36
C VAL A 272 2.63 4.52 -12.92
N PRO A 273 1.60 5.32 -12.56
CA PRO A 273 1.41 5.78 -11.19
C PRO A 273 1.21 4.64 -10.19
N GLY A 274 0.48 3.58 -10.58
CA GLY A 274 0.28 2.41 -9.73
C GLY A 274 1.58 1.66 -9.47
N LEU A 275 2.43 1.50 -10.48
CA LEU A 275 3.76 0.91 -10.32
C LEU A 275 4.67 1.78 -9.43
N ALA A 276 4.59 3.10 -9.54
CA ALA A 276 5.34 4.02 -8.69
C ALA A 276 4.90 3.91 -7.22
N ALA A 277 3.59 3.88 -6.95
CA ALA A 277 3.05 3.67 -5.60
C ALA A 277 3.50 2.33 -5.03
N TYR A 278 3.43 1.26 -5.82
CA TYR A 278 3.92 -0.07 -5.44
C TYR A 278 5.41 -0.07 -5.10
N PHE A 279 6.23 0.60 -5.91
CA PHE A 279 7.67 0.71 -5.66
C PHE A 279 7.98 1.51 -4.39
N HIS A 280 7.18 2.52 -4.05
CA HIS A 280 7.35 3.26 -2.80
C HIS A 280 7.01 2.43 -1.57
N ASP A 281 5.96 1.62 -1.63
CA ASP A 281 5.55 0.74 -0.53
C ASP A 281 6.50 -0.46 -0.36
N GLN A 282 6.84 -1.14 -1.46
CA GLN A 282 7.56 -2.42 -1.43
C GLN A 282 9.06 -2.32 -1.74
N GLY A 283 9.54 -1.19 -2.25
CA GLY A 283 10.94 -0.97 -2.61
C GLY A 283 11.62 0.06 -1.72
N VAL A 284 11.19 1.32 -1.81
CA VAL A 284 11.73 2.39 -0.98
C VAL A 284 11.32 2.21 0.50
N PHE A 285 10.13 1.64 0.72
CA PHE A 285 9.55 1.37 2.04
C PHE A 285 9.43 2.66 2.87
N ILE A 286 8.53 3.55 2.45
CA ILE A 286 8.26 4.81 3.16
C ILE A 286 7.20 4.63 4.25
N THR A 287 7.30 5.41 5.33
CA THR A 287 6.27 5.47 6.39
C THR A 287 4.88 5.81 5.86
N VAL A 288 3.87 5.31 6.56
CA VAL A 288 2.44 5.38 6.23
C VAL A 288 2.00 6.81 5.93
N ARG A 289 2.33 7.76 6.80
CA ARG A 289 1.89 9.16 6.63
C ARG A 289 2.32 9.77 5.29
N LEU A 290 3.60 9.57 4.93
CA LEU A 290 4.13 10.06 3.66
C LEU A 290 3.55 9.27 2.49
N PHE A 291 3.40 7.95 2.65
CA PHE A 291 2.83 7.07 1.64
C PHE A 291 1.40 7.47 1.26
N ILE A 292 0.53 7.76 2.23
CA ILE A 292 -0.86 8.18 1.97
C ILE A 292 -0.89 9.39 1.03
N ALA A 293 -0.11 10.43 1.34
CA ALA A 293 -0.10 11.67 0.55
C ALA A 293 0.34 11.43 -0.90
N ILE A 294 1.39 10.62 -1.09
CA ILE A 294 1.92 10.28 -2.41
C ILE A 294 0.95 9.35 -3.16
N ALA A 295 0.42 8.33 -2.49
CA ALA A 295 -0.51 7.37 -3.07
C ALA A 295 -1.78 8.07 -3.54
N LEU A 296 -2.32 9.00 -2.75
CA LEU A 296 -3.47 9.82 -3.15
C LEU A 296 -3.18 10.62 -4.42
N ALA A 297 -2.04 11.32 -4.48
CA ALA A 297 -1.66 12.10 -5.65
C ALA A 297 -1.48 11.22 -6.89
N LEU A 298 -0.80 10.07 -6.75
CA LEU A 298 -0.60 9.11 -7.83
C LEU A 298 -1.92 8.46 -8.28
N ASP A 299 -2.84 8.18 -7.35
CA ASP A 299 -4.13 7.58 -7.68
C ASP A 299 -5.04 8.58 -8.40
N LEU A 300 -5.04 9.87 -8.02
CA LEU A 300 -5.73 10.92 -8.78
C LEU A 300 -5.19 11.05 -10.22
N ILE A 301 -3.88 10.97 -10.39
CA ILE A 301 -3.25 10.96 -11.73
C ILE A 301 -3.67 9.71 -12.51
N SER A 302 -3.66 8.54 -11.86
CA SER A 302 -4.12 7.27 -12.44
C SER A 302 -5.59 7.32 -12.83
N LEU A 303 -6.45 7.92 -12.01
CA LEU A 303 -7.87 8.10 -12.29
C LEU A 303 -8.10 8.99 -13.51
N ALA A 304 -7.40 10.13 -13.60
CA ALA A 304 -7.45 10.99 -14.77
C ALA A 304 -6.99 10.24 -16.05
N ALA A 305 -5.95 9.43 -15.94
CA ALA A 305 -5.48 8.59 -17.04
C ALA A 305 -6.51 7.52 -17.44
N ARG A 306 -7.19 6.88 -16.48
CA ARG A 306 -8.29 5.91 -16.72
C ARG A 306 -9.42 6.56 -17.51
N VAL A 307 -9.87 7.75 -17.12
CA VAL A 307 -10.90 8.52 -17.85
C VAL A 307 -10.48 8.79 -19.29
N GLY A 308 -9.22 9.19 -19.49
CA GLY A 308 -8.64 9.39 -20.82
C GLY A 308 -8.63 8.11 -21.66
N VAL A 309 -8.27 6.97 -21.06
CA VAL A 309 -8.28 5.65 -21.72
C VAL A 309 -9.70 5.22 -22.09
N ILE A 310 -10.66 5.31 -21.15
CA ILE A 310 -12.06 4.94 -21.39
C ILE A 310 -12.63 5.75 -22.56
N SER A 311 -12.42 7.07 -22.53
CA SER A 311 -12.85 7.97 -23.61
C SER A 311 -12.17 7.62 -24.94
N GLY A 312 -10.87 7.32 -24.89
CA GLY A 312 -10.08 6.92 -26.06
C GLY A 312 -10.52 5.58 -26.66
N VAL A 313 -10.93 4.62 -25.84
CA VAL A 313 -11.48 3.33 -26.26
C VAL A 313 -12.88 3.52 -26.87
N ALA A 314 -13.77 4.26 -26.19
CA ALA A 314 -15.12 4.52 -26.67
C ALA A 314 -15.11 5.20 -28.05
N ASN A 315 -14.25 6.20 -28.25
CA ASN A 315 -14.10 6.86 -29.55
C ASN A 315 -13.60 5.89 -30.63
N ARG A 316 -12.63 5.02 -30.32
CA ARG A 316 -12.13 4.02 -31.26
C ARG A 316 -13.20 2.99 -31.63
N LEU A 317 -13.97 2.51 -30.65
CA LEU A 317 -15.09 1.60 -30.90
C LEU A 317 -16.17 2.24 -31.78
N ALA A 318 -16.53 3.49 -31.51
CA ALA A 318 -17.47 4.24 -32.35
C ALA A 318 -16.96 4.36 -33.80
N THR A 319 -15.67 4.67 -33.99
CA THR A 319 -15.05 4.71 -35.33
C THR A 319 -15.06 3.34 -36.01
N ALA A 320 -14.78 2.26 -35.29
CA ALA A 320 -14.80 0.90 -35.84
C ALA A 320 -16.19 0.50 -36.33
N VAL A 321 -17.23 0.81 -35.54
CA VAL A 321 -18.62 0.54 -35.92
C VAL A 321 -19.03 1.32 -37.17
N GLY A 322 -18.60 2.58 -37.29
CA GLY A 322 -18.84 3.38 -38.49
C GLY A 322 -18.14 2.88 -39.77
N ALA A 323 -17.09 2.08 -39.62
CA ALA A 323 -16.34 1.49 -40.73
C ALA A 323 -16.90 0.12 -41.18
N LEU A 324 -17.82 -0.48 -40.43
CA LEU A 324 -18.44 -1.76 -40.79
C LEU A 324 -19.36 -1.59 -42.00
N SER A 325 -19.14 -2.39 -43.04
CA SER A 325 -19.92 -2.36 -44.30
C SER A 325 -21.40 -2.69 -44.14
N TRP A 326 -21.80 -3.31 -43.03
CA TRP A 326 -23.20 -3.64 -42.72
C TRP A 326 -24.02 -2.40 -42.32
N PHE A 327 -23.38 -1.34 -41.85
CA PHE A 327 -24.01 -0.04 -41.57
C PHE A 327 -23.65 0.92 -42.71
N ARG A 328 -24.62 1.36 -43.51
CA ARG A 328 -24.34 2.42 -44.51
C ARG A 328 -23.82 3.65 -43.75
N PRO A 329 -22.62 4.19 -44.04
CA PRO A 329 -21.99 5.25 -43.25
C PRO A 329 -22.76 6.59 -43.20
N ARG A 330 -23.91 6.69 -43.86
CA ARG A 330 -24.84 7.84 -43.87
C ARG A 330 -26.24 7.51 -43.34
N SER A 331 -26.51 6.31 -42.80
CA SER A 331 -27.79 6.03 -42.17
C SER A 331 -27.86 6.63 -40.76
N MET A 332 -29.03 7.12 -40.38
CA MET A 332 -29.32 7.70 -39.06
C MET A 332 -28.94 6.73 -37.92
N ASP A 333 -29.11 5.42 -38.14
CA ASP A 333 -28.81 4.36 -37.17
C ASP A 333 -27.32 4.27 -36.83
N ALA A 334 -26.43 4.47 -37.81
CA ALA A 334 -24.98 4.41 -37.57
C ALA A 334 -24.51 5.58 -36.69
N GLN A 335 -25.10 6.76 -36.87
CA GLN A 335 -24.80 7.94 -36.05
C GLN A 335 -25.36 7.79 -34.62
N LEU A 336 -26.56 7.24 -34.48
CA LEU A 336 -27.16 6.91 -33.18
C LEU A 336 -26.30 5.91 -32.40
N ILE A 337 -25.85 4.83 -33.02
CA ILE A 337 -25.01 3.82 -32.35
C ILE A 337 -23.67 4.41 -31.89
N GLN A 338 -23.03 5.25 -32.72
CA GLN A 338 -21.80 5.94 -32.32
C GLN A 338 -22.00 6.88 -31.13
N LEU A 339 -23.13 7.61 -31.12
CA LEU A 339 -23.48 8.49 -30.02
C LEU A 339 -23.69 7.68 -28.73
N VAL A 340 -24.44 6.58 -28.80
CA VAL A 340 -24.67 5.67 -27.66
C VAL A 340 -23.34 5.16 -27.10
N ILE A 341 -22.40 4.68 -27.94
CA ILE A 341 -21.09 4.20 -27.49
C ILE A 341 -20.31 5.30 -26.75
N ARG A 342 -20.34 6.54 -27.26
CA ARG A 342 -19.66 7.68 -26.60
C ARG A 342 -20.30 8.03 -25.28
N VAL A 343 -21.64 8.04 -25.21
CA VAL A 343 -22.39 8.29 -23.98
C VAL A 343 -22.09 7.21 -22.93
N CYS A 344 -22.06 5.94 -23.33
CA CYS A 344 -21.64 4.85 -22.45
C CYS A 344 -20.19 5.02 -21.96
N GLY A 345 -19.29 5.51 -22.82
CA GLY A 345 -17.91 5.85 -22.42
C GLY A 345 -17.84 6.95 -21.36
N VAL A 346 -18.65 8.01 -21.50
CA VAL A 346 -18.75 9.06 -20.48
C VAL A 346 -19.34 8.52 -19.19
N ALA A 347 -20.39 7.71 -19.25
CA ALA A 347 -20.97 7.06 -18.08
C ALA A 347 -19.95 6.16 -17.37
N GLY A 348 -19.17 5.36 -18.11
CA GLY A 348 -18.09 4.56 -17.57
C GLY A 348 -16.99 5.38 -16.91
N ALA A 349 -16.64 6.55 -17.46
CA ALA A 349 -15.70 7.47 -16.84
C ALA A 349 -16.24 8.05 -15.52
N VAL A 350 -17.53 8.39 -15.45
CA VAL A 350 -18.18 8.83 -14.20
C VAL A 350 -18.17 7.73 -13.15
N ILE A 351 -18.51 6.49 -13.52
CA ILE A 351 -18.47 5.34 -12.60
C ILE A 351 -17.04 5.13 -12.07
N ALA A 352 -16.01 5.21 -12.92
CA ALA A 352 -14.63 5.08 -12.49
C ALA A 352 -14.22 6.15 -11.45
N ILE A 353 -14.74 7.38 -11.59
CA ILE A 353 -14.52 8.45 -10.60
C ILE A 353 -15.23 8.12 -9.27
N LEU A 354 -16.46 7.62 -9.32
CA LEU A 354 -17.23 7.24 -8.13
C LEU A 354 -16.56 6.07 -7.38
N GLU A 355 -16.13 5.03 -8.08
CA GLU A 355 -15.40 3.89 -7.49
C GLU A 355 -14.05 4.30 -6.91
N GLY A 356 -13.31 5.17 -7.62
CA GLY A 356 -12.06 5.73 -7.13
C GLY A 356 -12.24 6.49 -5.80
N GLY A 357 -13.31 7.30 -5.69
CA GLY A 357 -13.65 7.99 -4.45
C GLY A 357 -13.92 7.04 -3.28
N HIS A 358 -14.61 5.93 -3.51
CA HIS A 358 -14.90 4.92 -2.48
C HIS A 358 -13.62 4.22 -1.99
N TYR A 359 -12.68 3.92 -2.88
CA TYR A 359 -11.39 3.31 -2.51
C TYR A 359 -10.51 4.22 -1.64
N LEU A 360 -10.65 5.54 -1.83
CA LEU A 360 -9.95 6.58 -1.09
C LEU A 360 -10.62 6.94 0.26
N GLY A 361 -11.74 6.30 0.61
CA GLY A 361 -12.46 6.56 1.84
C GLY A 361 -13.21 7.90 1.85
N VAL A 362 -13.49 8.50 0.68
CA VAL A 362 -14.35 9.68 0.59
C VAL A 362 -15.81 9.23 0.71
N PRO A 363 -16.54 9.61 1.78
CA PRO A 363 -17.95 9.26 1.90
C PRO A 363 -18.74 10.02 0.82
N LEU A 364 -19.31 9.27 -0.13
CA LEU A 364 -20.32 9.77 -1.04
C LEU A 364 -21.68 9.41 -0.44
N THR A 365 -22.20 10.34 0.36
CA THR A 365 -23.47 10.29 1.12
C THR A 365 -23.56 9.28 2.25
#